data_AF-A0A920EPT6-F1
#
_entry.id   AF-A0A920EPT6-F1
#
_cell.length_a   1.000
_cell.length_b   1.000
_cell.length_c   1.000
_cell.angle_alpha   90.00
_cell.angle_beta   90.00
_cell.angle_gamma   90.00
#
_symmetry.space_group_name_H-M   'P 1'
#
loop_
_entity.id
_entity.type
_entity.pdbx_description
1 polymer ?
#
loop_
_entity_poly.entity_id
_entity_poly.type
_entity_poly.pdbx_seq_one_letter_code
_entity_poly.pdbx_strand_id
1 'polypeptide(L)'
;MFVLKQSLSLSFQDVAISFSMGIFQVGGGLVLYTIGSKALSAADLTLLSLAEVVLGPVWVWLFLGELASNNTLIGGGVLLLAIITNAVSGKRWKPPPIM
;
A
#
# COMPACT_ATOMS: atom_id res chain seq x y z
N MET A 1 -26.95 19.90 -8.14
CA MET A 1 -26.86 19.80 -9.62
C MET A 1 -25.51 20.36 -10.07
N PHE A 2 -24.43 19.59 -9.88
CA PHE A 2 -23.09 19.95 -10.38
C PHE A 2 -22.83 19.07 -11.62
N VAL A 3 -23.31 19.56 -12.76
CA VAL A 3 -23.10 18.90 -14.05
C VAL A 3 -21.66 19.18 -14.50
N LEU A 4 -20.97 18.10 -14.84
CA LEU A 4 -19.61 18.02 -15.37
C LEU A 4 -19.45 18.95 -16.58
N LYS A 5 -18.90 20.15 -16.33
CA LYS A 5 -18.57 21.14 -17.37
C LYS A 5 -17.10 21.02 -17.80
N GLN A 6 -16.56 19.81 -17.78
CA GLN A 6 -15.25 19.50 -18.33
C GLN A 6 -15.51 18.62 -19.54
N SER A 7 -15.18 19.15 -20.72
CA SER A 7 -15.25 18.41 -21.98
C SER A 7 -14.62 17.04 -21.76
N LEU A 8 -15.33 15.96 -22.08
CA LEU A 8 -14.81 14.60 -22.05
C LEU A 8 -13.84 14.41 -23.24
N SER A 9 -12.87 15.32 -23.37
CA SER A 9 -11.74 15.23 -24.28
C SER A 9 -10.64 14.49 -23.54
N LEU A 10 -10.85 13.19 -23.34
CA LEU A 10 -9.80 12.30 -22.85
C LEU A 10 -8.71 12.25 -23.92
N SER A 11 -7.53 12.78 -23.62
CA SER A 11 -6.38 12.60 -24.50
C SER A 11 -6.04 11.11 -24.54
N PHE A 12 -5.60 10.60 -25.69
CA PHE A 12 -5.13 9.20 -25.79
C PHE A 12 -4.04 8.90 -24.75
N GLN A 13 -3.25 9.92 -24.39
CA GLN A 13 -2.24 9.84 -23.34
C GLN A 13 -2.85 9.62 -21.94
N ASP A 14 -3.93 10.32 -21.59
CA ASP A 14 -4.58 10.19 -20.27
C ASP A 14 -5.22 8.80 -20.11
N VAL A 15 -5.80 8.29 -21.19
CA VAL A 15 -6.36 6.94 -21.26
C VAL A 15 -5.25 5.90 -21.09
N ALA A 16 -4.14 6.03 -21.83
CA ALA A 16 -3.01 5.12 -21.72
C ALA A 16 -2.43 5.10 -20.29
N ILE A 17 -2.21 6.26 -19.68
CA ILE A 17 -1.71 6.36 -18.30
C ILE A 17 -2.68 5.70 -17.31
N SER A 18 -3.98 5.95 -17.45
CA SER A 18 -5.00 5.37 -16.56
C SER A 18 -5.05 3.85 -16.67
N PHE A 19 -4.96 3.31 -17.89
CA PHE A 19 -4.88 1.85 -18.10
C PHE A 19 -3.59 1.26 -17.53
N SER A 20 -2.45 1.90 -17.72
CA SER A 20 -1.18 1.45 -17.15
C SER A 20 -1.21 1.43 -15.63
N MET A 21 -1.74 2.48 -14.99
CA MET A 21 -1.94 2.52 -13.54
C MET A 21 -2.86 1.38 -13.08
N GLY A 22 -3.98 1.15 -13.76
CA GLY A 22 -4.90 0.05 -13.41
C GLY A 22 -4.26 -1.33 -13.50
N ILE A 23 -3.51 -1.63 -14.57
CA ILE A 23 -2.93 -2.96 -14.78
C ILE A 23 -1.72 -3.17 -13.88
N PHE A 24 -0.76 -2.23 -13.89
CA PHE A 24 0.52 -2.44 -13.21
C PHE A 24 0.47 -2.09 -11.73
N GLN A 25 -0.17 -0.97 -11.35
CA GLN A 25 -0.23 -0.55 -9.96
C GLN A 25 -1.27 -1.36 -9.19
N VAL A 26 -2.53 -1.36 -9.66
CA VAL A 26 -3.62 -2.03 -8.95
C VAL A 26 -3.63 -3.53 -9.22
N GLY A 27 -3.59 -3.94 -10.49
CA GLY A 27 -3.59 -5.36 -10.87
C GLY A 27 -2.35 -6.10 -10.35
N GLY A 28 -1.16 -5.53 -10.54
CA GLY A 28 0.08 -6.08 -10.00
C GLY A 28 0.07 -6.19 -8.47
N GLY A 29 -0.36 -5.13 -7.78
CA GLY A 29 -0.51 -5.13 -6.32
C GLY A 29 -1.47 -6.24 -5.82
N LEU A 30 -2.62 -6.41 -6.46
CA LEU A 30 -3.60 -7.42 -6.09
C LEU A 30 -3.10 -8.86 -6.34
N VAL A 31 -2.35 -9.09 -7.42
CA VAL A 31 -1.74 -10.40 -7.71
C VAL A 31 -0.71 -10.74 -6.64
N LEU A 32 0.19 -9.81 -6.31
CA LEU A 32 1.17 -9.99 -5.25
C LEU A 32 0.50 -10.21 -3.88
N TYR A 33 -0.55 -9.44 -3.57
CA TYR A 33 -1.34 -9.61 -2.36
C TYR A 33 -1.98 -11.00 -2.28
N THR A 34 -2.56 -11.48 -3.38
CA THR A 34 -3.23 -12.79 -3.46
C THR A 34 -2.24 -13.96 -3.33
N ILE A 35 -1.02 -13.80 -3.85
CA ILE A 35 0.06 -14.79 -3.68
C ILE A 35 0.56 -14.75 -2.23
N GLY A 36 0.80 -13.56 -1.68
CA GLY A 36 1.25 -13.35 -0.31
C GLY A 36 0.23 -13.83 0.73
N SER A 37 -1.06 -13.65 0.50
CA SER A 37 -2.13 -14.05 1.44
C SER A 37 -2.23 -15.56 1.64
N LYS A 38 -1.65 -16.36 0.74
CA LYS A 38 -1.57 -17.82 0.90
C LYS A 38 -0.38 -18.27 1.75
N ALA A 39 0.63 -17.41 1.91
CA ALA A 39 1.88 -17.73 2.60
C ALA A 39 2.03 -16.99 3.95
N LEU A 40 1.32 -15.88 4.14
CA LEU A 40 1.41 -15.03 5.32
C LEU A 40 0.19 -15.19 6.25
N SER A 41 0.43 -15.13 7.56
CA SER A 41 -0.65 -15.15 8.56
C SER A 41 -1.48 -13.86 8.48
N ALA A 42 -2.72 -13.87 8.99
CA ALA A 42 -3.60 -12.70 8.97
C ALA A 42 -2.96 -11.44 9.58
N ALA A 43 -2.08 -11.61 10.57
CA ALA A 43 -1.35 -10.52 11.20
C ALA A 43 -0.28 -9.89 10.29
N ASP A 44 0.32 -10.65 9.38
CA ASP A 44 1.35 -10.10 8.48
C ASP A 44 0.73 -9.38 7.29
N LEU A 45 -0.47 -9.80 6.85
CA LEU A 45 -1.25 -9.09 5.83
C LEU A 45 -1.70 -7.71 6.31
N THR A 46 -2.14 -7.60 7.56
CA THR A 46 -2.52 -6.30 8.14
C THR A 46 -1.31 -5.39 8.28
N LEU A 47 -0.15 -5.92 8.67
CA LEU A 47 1.10 -5.16 8.73
C LEU A 47 1.59 -4.72 7.35
N LEU A 48 1.45 -5.56 6.32
CA LEU A 48 1.78 -5.21 4.94
C LEU A 48 0.91 -4.05 4.44
N SER A 49 -0.40 -4.08 4.71
CA SER A 49 -1.31 -2.99 4.38
C SER A 49 -0.95 -1.69 5.11
N LEU A 50 -0.58 -1.79 6.39
CA LEU A 50 -0.11 -0.66 7.18
C LEU A 50 1.19 -0.06 6.60
N ALA A 51 2.12 -0.92 6.17
CA ALA A 51 3.37 -0.53 5.54
C ALA A 51 3.10 0.26 4.24
N GLU A 52 2.19 -0.23 3.40
CA GLU A 52 1.79 0.42 2.15
C GLU A 52 1.26 1.84 2.40
N VAL A 53 0.41 2.02 3.42
CA VAL A 53 -0.13 3.33 3.81
C VAL A 53 0.97 4.32 4.21
N VAL A 54 2.01 3.86 4.90
CA VAL A 54 3.15 4.71 5.30
C VAL A 54 4.12 4.96 4.15
N LEU A 55 4.28 4.00 3.24
CA LEU A 55 5.11 4.19 2.05
C LEU A 55 4.57 5.32 1.15
N GLY A 56 3.25 5.54 1.09
CA GLY A 56 2.65 6.64 0.32
C GLY A 56 3.27 8.02 0.61
N PRO A 57 3.19 8.54 1.86
CA PRO A 57 3.84 9.78 2.25
C PRO A 57 5.36 9.78 2.05
N VAL A 58 6.03 8.65 2.25
CA VAL A 58 7.49 8.52 2.05
C VAL A 58 7.84 8.72 0.57
N TRP A 59 7.09 8.13 -0.35
CA TRP A 59 7.30 8.30 -1.79
C TRP A 59 7.02 9.74 -2.25
N VAL A 60 5.97 10.37 -1.72
CA VAL A 60 5.66 11.78 -2.02
C VAL A 60 6.79 12.70 -1.54
N TRP A 61 7.29 12.50 -0.32
CA TRP A 61 8.44 13.25 0.19
C TRP A 61 9.69 13.06 -0.67
N LEU A 62 10.00 11.81 -1.08
CA LEU A 62 11.19 11.50 -1.88
C LEU A 62 11.13 12.04 -3.32
N PHE A 63 9.97 11.94 -3.99
CA PHE A 63 9.84 12.26 -5.42
C PHE A 63 9.24 13.63 -5.72
N LEU A 64 8.30 14.10 -4.90
CA LEU A 64 7.64 15.40 -5.07
C LEU A 64 8.22 16.50 -4.17
N GLY A 65 9.09 16.14 -3.23
CA GLY A 65 9.79 17.11 -2.38
C GLY A 65 8.90 17.84 -1.38
N GLU A 66 7.66 17.39 -1.16
CA GLU A 66 6.79 17.96 -0.14
C GLU A 66 7.31 17.61 1.26
N LEU A 67 7.51 18.62 2.11
CA LEU A 67 7.98 18.44 3.48
C LEU A 67 7.01 17.56 4.28
N ALA A 68 7.39 16.31 4.51
CA ALA A 68 6.68 15.44 5.43
C ALA A 68 6.71 16.07 6.83
N SER A 69 5.54 16.30 7.42
CA SER A 69 5.42 16.82 8.78
C SER A 69 6.18 15.92 9.76
N ASN A 70 6.81 16.50 10.79
CA ASN A 70 7.57 15.76 11.80
C ASN A 70 6.75 14.61 12.42
N ASN A 71 5.42 14.82 12.57
CA ASN A 71 4.50 13.80 13.08
C ASN A 71 4.38 12.59 12.13
N THR A 72 4.40 12.82 10.82
CA THR A 72 4.34 11.76 9.80
C THR A 72 5.61 10.92 9.82
N LEU A 73 6.78 11.56 9.98
CA LEU A 73 8.05 10.85 10.10
C LEU A 73 8.10 9.97 11.36
N ILE A 74 7.69 10.52 12.50
CA ILE A 74 7.69 9.79 13.78
C ILE A 74 6.70 8.62 13.72
N GLY A 75 5.47 8.86 13.27
CA GLY A 75 4.47 7.80 13.11
C GLY A 75 4.91 6.71 12.15
N GLY A 76 5.50 7.08 11.00
CA GLY A 76 6.05 6.14 10.03
C GLY A 76 7.21 5.31 10.60
N GLY A 77 8.13 5.94 11.35
CA GLY A 77 9.24 5.25 12.00
C GLY A 77 8.79 4.22 13.03
N VAL A 78 7.82 4.57 13.88
CA VAL A 78 7.22 3.63 14.86
C VAL A 78 6.57 2.45 14.15
N LEU A 79 5.85 2.70 13.04
CA LEU A 79 5.22 1.66 12.26
C LEU A 79 6.24 0.68 11.67
N LEU A 80 7.29 1.21 11.02
CA LEU A 80 8.34 0.40 10.41
C LEU A 80 9.06 -0.45 11.46
N LEU A 81 9.35 0.12 12.63
CA LEU A 81 9.93 -0.63 13.76
C LEU A 81 9.01 -1.76 14.22
N ALA A 82 7.70 -1.52 14.33
CA ALA A 82 6.73 -2.55 14.71
C ALA A 82 6.68 -3.68 13.67
N ILE A 83 6.67 -3.35 12.38
CA ILE A 83 6.66 -4.31 11.28
C ILE A 83 7.95 -5.15 11.28
N ILE A 84 9.12 -4.53 11.40
CA ILE A 84 10.42 -5.24 11.46
C ILE A 84 10.45 -6.17 12.66
N THR A 85 10.02 -5.68 13.83
CA THR A 85 10.00 -6.49 15.07
C THR A 85 9.06 -7.68 14.94
N ASN A 86 7.88 -7.50 14.34
CA ASN A 86 6.95 -8.60 14.08
C ASN A 86 7.52 -9.61 13.07
N ALA A 87 8.09 -9.12 11.96
CA ALA A 87 8.69 -9.95 10.93
C ALA A 87 9.86 -10.80 11.46
N VAL A 88 10.75 -10.18 12.27
CA VAL A 88 11.90 -10.87 12.89
C VAL A 88 11.46 -11.81 14.01
N SER A 89 10.45 -11.45 14.80
CA SER A 89 9.97 -12.29 15.91
C SER A 89 9.35 -13.59 15.44
N GLY A 90 8.93 -13.70 14.17
CA GLY A 90 8.57 -14.97 13.52
C GLY A 90 7.57 -15.81 14.32
N LYS A 91 6.75 -15.18 15.17
CA LYS A 91 5.89 -15.85 16.14
C LYS A 91 4.68 -16.40 15.39
N ARG A 92 4.93 -17.49 14.66
CA ARG A 92 3.96 -18.29 13.91
C ARG A 92 2.90 -18.79 14.89
N TRP A 93 1.84 -18.01 15.06
CA TRP A 93 0.65 -18.45 15.78
C TRP A 93 0.08 -19.65 15.02
N LYS A 94 0.28 -20.86 15.55
CA LYS A 94 -0.34 -22.06 15.01
C LYS A 94 -1.81 -22.04 15.46
N PRO A 95 -2.79 -21.97 14.56
CA PRO A 95 -4.18 -22.12 14.95
C PRO A 95 -4.37 -23.51 15.59
N PRO A 96 -5.23 -23.63 16.62
CA PRO A 96 -5.49 -24.90 17.26
C PRO A 96 -6.03 -25.91 16.24
N PRO A 97 -5.65 -27.20 16.32
CA PRO A 97 -6.18 -28.23 15.44
C PRO A 97 -7.71 -28.31 15.62
N ILE A 98 -8.45 -28.16 14.52
CA ILE A 98 -9.86 -28.49 14.48
C ILE A 98 -9.99 -30.00 14.64
N MET A 99 -10.58 -30.42 15.75
CA MET A 99 -10.93 -31.81 16.06
C MET A 99 -12.26 -32.16 15.42
#